data_AF-A0A943RKL8-F1
#
_entry.id   AF-A0A943RKL8-F1
#
_cell.length_a   1.000
_cell.length_b   1.000
_cell.length_c   1.000
_cell.angle_alpha   90.00
_cell.angle_beta   90.00
_cell.angle_gamma   90.00
#
_symmetry.space_group_name_H-M   'P 1'
#
loop_
_entity.id
_entity.type
_entity.pdbx_description
1 polymer ?
#
loop_
_entity_poly.entity_id
_entity_poly.type
_entity_poly.pdbx_seq_one_letter_code
_entity_poly.pdbx_strand_id
1 'polypeptide(L)'
;MSKYDDIKTAAELVAEVRAHGLSLDQEDICRVQDIFGNAPIEDLVALANDIGRNNRNGEPDPKGSMSSNRPATQNTFYSILFRIWHWEDATRFWNQHTNPEHEEVMELRAKLKAEMSEHSTTKKVLEHEHSAVLDERGQVCELKAKVACLESFRHENNMTIMELKAKLYDLMVEKEG
;
A
#
# COMPACT_ATOMS: atom_id res chain seq x y z
N MET A 1 37.58 -31.35 -14.78
CA MET A 1 38.20 -30.42 -13.80
C MET A 1 37.69 -29.06 -14.17
N SER A 2 37.00 -28.41 -13.25
CA SER A 2 36.41 -27.11 -13.50
C SER A 2 37.50 -26.06 -13.54
N LYS A 3 37.36 -25.06 -14.41
CA LYS A 3 38.29 -23.92 -14.43
C LYS A 3 38.21 -23.06 -13.16
N TYR A 4 37.20 -23.29 -12.32
CA TYR A 4 36.93 -22.59 -11.08
C TYR A 4 37.29 -23.40 -9.83
N ASP A 5 37.96 -24.54 -9.97
CA ASP A 5 38.32 -25.41 -8.84
C ASP A 5 39.24 -24.70 -7.83
N ASP A 6 40.17 -23.86 -8.31
CA ASP A 6 41.12 -23.12 -7.48
C ASP A 6 40.52 -21.85 -6.83
N ILE A 7 39.30 -21.45 -7.23
CA ILE A 7 38.64 -20.24 -6.73
C ILE A 7 37.90 -20.54 -5.44
N LYS A 8 38.10 -19.67 -4.42
CA LYS A 8 37.51 -19.86 -3.09
C LYS A 8 36.48 -18.80 -2.73
N THR A 9 36.59 -17.59 -3.30
CA THR A 9 35.71 -16.47 -2.94
C THR A 9 34.85 -16.00 -4.11
N ALA A 10 33.69 -15.44 -3.80
CA ALA A 10 32.82 -14.83 -4.82
C ALA A 10 33.51 -13.64 -5.52
N ALA A 11 34.37 -12.89 -4.81
CA ALA A 11 35.10 -11.77 -5.37
C ALA A 11 36.15 -12.22 -6.40
N GLU A 12 36.92 -13.28 -6.09
CA GLU A 12 37.84 -13.92 -7.04
C GLU A 12 37.09 -14.42 -8.27
N LEU A 13 35.93 -15.05 -8.08
CA LEU A 13 35.12 -15.55 -9.19
C LEU A 13 34.62 -14.42 -10.09
N VAL A 14 34.12 -13.33 -9.52
CA VAL A 14 33.69 -12.16 -10.29
C VAL A 14 34.87 -11.53 -11.05
N ALA A 15 36.07 -11.49 -10.44
CA ALA A 15 37.27 -11.00 -11.11
C ALA A 15 37.68 -11.89 -12.30
N GLU A 16 37.65 -13.21 -12.12
CA GLU A 16 37.96 -14.20 -13.16
C GLU A 16 36.96 -14.12 -14.32
N VAL A 17 35.67 -14.12 -14.01
CA VAL A 17 34.59 -13.99 -15.01
C VAL A 17 34.68 -12.67 -15.76
N ARG A 18 35.09 -11.58 -15.10
CA ARG A 18 35.30 -10.30 -15.76
C ARG A 18 36.47 -10.33 -16.75
N ALA A 19 37.54 -11.06 -16.43
CA ALA A 19 38.73 -11.14 -17.27
C ALA A 19 38.57 -12.11 -18.45
N HIS A 20 37.90 -13.24 -18.22
CA HIS A 20 37.89 -14.38 -19.14
C HIS A 20 36.49 -14.84 -19.57
N GLY A 21 35.43 -14.25 -19.02
CA GLY A 21 34.05 -14.63 -19.28
C GLY A 21 33.59 -15.83 -18.45
N LEU A 22 32.26 -15.94 -18.31
CA LEU A 22 31.62 -17.06 -17.61
C LEU A 22 31.63 -18.30 -18.49
N SER A 23 32.17 -19.42 -18.00
CA SER A 23 32.02 -20.71 -18.68
C SER A 23 30.57 -21.17 -18.61
N LEU A 24 30.09 -21.80 -19.69
CA LEU A 24 28.75 -22.36 -19.77
C LEU A 24 28.73 -23.88 -19.60
N ASP A 25 29.88 -24.49 -19.37
CA ASP A 25 29.98 -25.92 -19.10
C ASP A 25 29.30 -26.27 -17.77
N GLN A 26 28.58 -27.39 -17.73
CA GLN A 26 27.74 -27.73 -16.59
C GLN A 26 28.54 -27.89 -15.28
N GLU A 27 29.72 -28.52 -15.33
CA GLU A 27 30.61 -28.65 -14.17
C GLU A 27 31.04 -27.28 -13.62
N ASP A 28 31.34 -26.34 -14.53
CA ASP A 28 31.74 -24.99 -14.16
C ASP A 28 30.56 -24.20 -13.54
N ILE A 29 29.35 -24.31 -14.10
CA ILE A 29 28.16 -23.66 -13.54
C ILE A 29 27.83 -24.20 -12.14
N CYS A 30 27.92 -25.51 -11.92
CA CYS A 30 27.73 -26.10 -10.59
C CYS A 30 28.79 -25.58 -9.60
N ARG A 31 30.05 -25.46 -10.03
CA ARG A 31 31.12 -24.92 -9.19
C ARG A 31 30.88 -23.45 -8.83
N VAL A 32 30.42 -22.64 -9.78
CA VAL A 32 30.04 -21.23 -9.56
C VAL A 32 28.88 -21.14 -8.57
N GLN A 33 27.86 -22.00 -8.70
CA GLN A 33 26.75 -22.11 -7.76
C GLN A 33 27.25 -22.41 -6.34
N ASP A 34 28.17 -23.36 -6.18
CA ASP A 34 28.74 -23.70 -4.87
C ASP A 34 29.53 -22.53 -4.27
N ILE A 35 30.31 -21.81 -5.07
CA ILE A 35 31.09 -20.66 -4.58
C ILE A 35 30.14 -19.55 -4.10
N PHE A 36 29.10 -19.23 -4.87
CA PHE A 36 28.12 -18.20 -4.48
C PHE A 36 27.23 -18.66 -3.32
N GLY A 37 26.86 -19.95 -3.27
CA GLY A 37 26.02 -20.52 -2.21
C GLY A 37 26.72 -20.64 -0.86
N ASN A 38 28.06 -20.74 -0.85
CA ASN A 38 28.86 -20.78 0.38
C ASN A 38 29.43 -19.40 0.78
N ALA A 39 29.27 -18.38 -0.05
CA ALA A 39 29.73 -17.03 0.27
C ALA A 39 28.82 -16.36 1.33
N PRO A 40 29.38 -15.56 2.25
CA PRO A 40 28.57 -14.80 3.19
C PRO A 40 27.76 -13.74 2.43
N ILE A 41 26.55 -13.46 2.93
CA ILE A 41 25.61 -12.55 2.26
C ILE A 41 26.20 -11.14 2.13
N GLU A 42 27.00 -10.71 3.10
CA GLU A 42 27.66 -9.41 3.12
C GLU A 42 28.63 -9.23 1.94
N ASP A 43 29.36 -10.28 1.58
CA ASP A 43 30.30 -10.25 0.44
C ASP A 43 29.53 -10.17 -0.89
N LEU A 44 28.42 -10.90 -1.00
CA LEU A 44 27.54 -10.85 -2.18
C LEU A 44 26.90 -9.45 -2.32
N VAL A 45 26.45 -8.87 -1.21
CA VAL A 45 25.88 -7.51 -1.18
C VAL A 45 26.95 -6.46 -1.54
N ALA A 46 28.19 -6.63 -1.07
CA ALA A 46 29.30 -5.74 -1.42
C ALA A 46 29.59 -5.76 -2.93
N LEU A 47 29.62 -6.95 -3.55
CA LEU A 47 29.81 -7.10 -5.00
C LEU A 47 28.62 -6.57 -5.79
N ALA A 48 27.40 -6.79 -5.30
CA ALA A 48 26.17 -6.32 -5.92
C ALA A 48 26.05 -4.80 -5.92
N ASN A 49 26.63 -4.13 -4.92
CA ASN A 49 26.54 -2.68 -4.74
C ASN A 49 27.80 -1.92 -5.19
N ASP A 50 28.83 -2.63 -5.67
CA ASP A 50 30.02 -2.01 -6.22
C ASP A 50 29.80 -1.51 -7.66
N ILE A 51 29.42 -0.24 -7.75
CA ILE A 51 29.26 0.52 -8.99
C ILE A 51 30.56 1.17 -9.49
N GLY A 52 31.72 0.80 -8.96
CA GLY A 52 33.00 1.37 -9.36
C GLY A 52 33.19 2.83 -8.92
N ARG A 53 32.49 3.27 -7.87
CA ARG A 53 32.60 4.62 -7.32
C ARG A 53 33.01 4.57 -5.86
N ASN A 54 33.66 5.64 -5.41
CA ASN A 54 34.14 5.79 -4.05
C ASN A 54 33.49 7.00 -3.36
N ASN A 55 33.46 6.97 -2.03
CA ASN A 55 33.12 8.12 -1.20
C ASN A 55 34.34 9.07 -1.09
N ARG A 56 34.19 10.17 -0.34
CA ARG A 56 35.27 11.14 -0.09
C ARG A 56 36.48 10.56 0.65
N ASN A 57 36.31 9.43 1.33
CA ASN A 57 37.35 8.74 2.08
C ASN A 57 38.07 7.67 1.23
N GLY A 58 37.64 7.45 -0.03
CA GLY A 58 38.21 6.44 -0.92
C GLY A 58 37.60 5.04 -0.76
N GLU A 59 36.56 4.87 0.06
CA GLU A 59 35.86 3.61 0.25
C GLU A 59 34.78 3.42 -0.81
N PRO A 60 34.40 2.17 -1.18
CA PRO A 60 33.32 1.90 -2.13
C PRO A 60 32.01 2.59 -1.74
N ASP A 61 31.39 3.31 -2.67
CA ASP A 61 30.15 4.04 -2.45
C ASP A 61 29.05 3.61 -3.45
N PRO A 62 28.04 2.87 -2.98
CA PRO A 62 26.88 2.47 -3.78
C PRO A 62 26.03 3.64 -4.29
N LYS A 63 26.06 4.81 -3.63
CA LYS A 63 25.33 6.02 -4.03
C LYS A 63 26.14 6.93 -4.95
N GLY A 64 27.43 6.63 -5.13
CA GLY A 64 28.24 7.17 -6.20
C GLY A 64 28.66 8.63 -6.05
N SER A 65 29.16 9.02 -4.88
CA SER A 65 29.55 10.40 -4.54
C SER A 65 30.74 10.95 -5.33
N MET A 66 31.70 10.11 -5.73
CA MET A 66 32.87 10.52 -6.51
C MET A 66 33.13 9.57 -7.67
N SER A 67 33.49 10.15 -8.83
CA SER A 67 33.97 9.37 -9.98
C SER A 67 35.27 8.67 -9.59
N SER A 68 35.37 7.39 -9.93
CA SER A 68 36.60 6.61 -9.82
C SER A 68 36.85 5.92 -11.16
N ASN A 69 38.12 5.75 -11.53
CA ASN A 69 38.49 4.96 -12.72
C ASN A 69 38.43 3.44 -12.46
N ARG A 70 37.85 3.00 -11.33
CA ARG A 70 37.71 1.59 -11.00
C ARG A 70 36.54 0.97 -11.80
N PRO A 71 36.75 -0.15 -12.49
CA PRO A 71 35.65 -0.86 -13.14
C PRO A 71 34.69 -1.43 -12.09
N ALA A 72 33.39 -1.20 -12.29
CA ALA A 72 32.32 -1.75 -11.45
C ALA A 72 32.30 -3.28 -11.50
N THR A 73 32.01 -3.93 -10.37
CA THR A 73 31.83 -5.39 -10.31
C THR A 73 30.35 -5.81 -10.36
N GLN A 74 29.43 -4.89 -10.07
CA GLN A 74 27.98 -5.11 -10.08
C GLN A 74 27.46 -5.78 -11.36
N ASN A 75 27.82 -5.27 -12.54
CA ASN A 75 27.32 -5.82 -13.82
C ASN A 75 27.72 -7.29 -14.00
N THR A 76 28.99 -7.59 -13.71
CA THR A 76 29.52 -8.96 -13.80
C THR A 76 28.85 -9.85 -12.76
N PHE A 77 28.70 -9.36 -11.52
CA PHE A 77 28.02 -10.08 -10.45
C PHE A 77 26.60 -10.49 -10.86
N TYR A 78 25.78 -9.55 -11.34
CA TYR A 78 24.41 -9.88 -11.76
C TYR A 78 24.37 -10.77 -13.01
N SER A 79 25.31 -10.62 -13.94
CA SER A 79 25.41 -11.52 -15.10
C SER A 79 25.64 -12.98 -14.70
N ILE A 80 26.44 -13.21 -13.64
CA ILE A 80 26.65 -14.53 -13.04
C ILE A 80 25.37 -14.96 -12.31
N LEU A 81 24.85 -14.10 -11.43
CA LEU A 81 23.70 -14.39 -10.56
C LEU A 81 22.48 -14.87 -11.36
N PHE A 82 22.11 -14.17 -12.42
CA PHE A 82 20.98 -14.55 -13.30
C PHE A 82 21.23 -15.83 -14.09
N ARG A 83 22.49 -16.29 -14.18
CA ARG A 83 22.83 -17.56 -14.82
C ARG A 83 22.78 -18.74 -13.87
N ILE A 84 23.05 -18.51 -12.59
CA ILE A 84 23.13 -19.56 -11.58
C ILE A 84 21.87 -19.70 -10.71
N TRP A 85 21.14 -18.61 -10.47
CA TRP A 85 19.92 -18.60 -9.66
C TRP A 85 18.68 -18.60 -10.53
N HIS A 86 17.57 -19.05 -9.94
CA HIS A 86 16.27 -18.85 -10.56
C HIS A 86 16.00 -17.34 -10.70
N TRP A 87 15.34 -16.95 -11.79
CA TRP A 87 15.12 -15.54 -12.11
C TRP A 87 14.45 -14.79 -10.95
N GLU A 88 13.48 -15.43 -10.27
CA GLU A 88 12.77 -14.84 -9.13
C GLU A 88 13.68 -14.51 -7.96
N ASP A 89 14.65 -15.38 -7.66
CA ASP A 89 15.55 -15.20 -6.52
C ASP A 89 16.60 -14.13 -6.82
N ALA A 90 17.12 -14.10 -8.06
CA ALA A 90 18.03 -13.05 -8.51
C ALA A 90 17.34 -11.67 -8.51
N THR A 91 16.09 -11.59 -8.99
CA THR A 91 15.30 -10.35 -8.94
C THR A 91 14.92 -9.95 -7.53
N ARG A 92 14.61 -10.92 -6.64
CA ARG A 92 14.35 -10.65 -5.22
C ARG A 92 15.58 -10.07 -4.54
N PHE A 93 16.75 -10.64 -4.77
CA PHE A 93 18.01 -10.16 -4.23
C PHE A 93 18.32 -8.73 -4.73
N TRP A 94 18.17 -8.48 -6.03
CA TRP A 94 18.32 -7.14 -6.60
C TRP A 94 17.41 -6.13 -5.93
N ASN A 95 16.13 -6.47 -5.78
CA ASN A 95 15.16 -5.59 -5.12
C ASN A 95 15.55 -5.31 -3.66
N GLN A 96 16.00 -6.31 -2.91
CA GLN A 96 16.31 -6.15 -1.50
C GLN A 96 17.59 -5.37 -1.24
N HIS A 97 18.61 -5.52 -2.09
CA HIS A 97 19.97 -5.09 -1.75
C HIS A 97 20.55 -4.04 -2.68
N THR A 98 20.05 -3.88 -3.90
CA THR A 98 20.65 -3.00 -4.91
C THR A 98 19.68 -1.98 -5.51
N ASN A 99 18.39 -2.30 -5.59
CA ASN A 99 17.40 -1.43 -6.19
C ASN A 99 17.34 -0.08 -5.45
N PRO A 100 17.73 1.04 -6.11
CA PRO A 100 17.76 2.36 -5.46
C PRO A 100 16.36 2.84 -5.07
N GLU A 101 15.33 2.37 -5.74
CA GLU A 101 13.93 2.76 -5.52
C GLU A 101 13.25 1.88 -4.46
N HIS A 102 13.88 0.79 -4.00
CA HIS A 102 13.22 -0.16 -3.10
C HIS A 102 12.88 0.45 -1.74
N GLU A 103 13.78 1.25 -1.16
CA GLU A 103 13.51 1.96 0.10
C GLU A 103 12.30 2.88 -0.03
N GLU A 104 12.27 3.72 -1.08
CA GLU A 104 11.16 4.63 -1.36
C GLU A 104 9.83 3.87 -1.58
N VAL A 105 9.86 2.78 -2.35
CA VAL A 105 8.70 1.93 -2.59
C VAL A 105 8.20 1.28 -1.31
N MET A 106 9.09 0.85 -0.42
CA MET A 106 8.72 0.27 0.87
C MET A 106 8.07 1.31 1.79
N GLU A 107 8.60 2.53 1.83
CA GLU A 107 7.98 3.64 2.56
C GLU A 107 6.60 3.99 2.01
N LEU A 108 6.48 4.10 0.68
CA LEU A 108 5.20 4.40 0.02
C LEU A 108 4.17 3.30 0.26
N ARG A 109 4.59 2.02 0.26
CA ARG A 109 3.71 0.89 0.60
C ARG A 109 3.24 0.96 2.06
N ALA A 110 4.12 1.32 2.98
CA ALA A 110 3.76 1.50 4.38
C ALA A 110 2.75 2.64 4.57
N LYS A 111 3.00 3.79 3.93
CA LYS A 111 2.08 4.94 3.91
C LYS A 111 0.72 4.56 3.31
N LEU A 112 0.71 3.90 2.15
CA LEU A 112 -0.52 3.43 1.51
C LEU A 112 -1.31 2.48 2.42
N LYS A 113 -0.64 1.58 3.13
CA LYS A 113 -1.31 0.66 4.06
C LYS A 113 -1.93 1.41 5.25
N ALA A 114 -1.25 2.43 5.78
CA ALA A 114 -1.78 3.27 6.84
C ALA A 114 -3.03 4.05 6.37
N GLU A 115 -2.92 4.76 5.24
CA GLU A 115 -4.03 5.50 4.61
C GLU A 115 -5.24 4.60 4.33
N MET A 116 -5.01 3.40 3.79
CA MET A 116 -6.09 2.44 3.55
C MET A 116 -6.79 1.98 4.83
N SER A 117 -6.03 1.84 5.93
CA SER A 117 -6.60 1.49 7.22
C SER A 117 -7.44 2.62 7.82
N GLU A 118 -6.99 3.87 7.69
CA GLU A 118 -7.73 5.06 8.11
C GLU A 118 -8.99 5.27 7.25
N HIS A 119 -8.87 5.13 5.93
CA HIS A 119 -10.03 5.21 5.05
C HIS A 119 -11.07 4.12 5.36
N SER A 120 -10.62 2.93 5.77
CA SER A 120 -11.55 1.87 6.19
C SER A 120 -12.28 2.20 7.49
N THR A 121 -11.67 2.93 8.43
CA THR A 121 -12.35 3.32 9.68
C THR A 121 -13.31 4.46 9.43
N THR A 122 -12.90 5.49 8.67
CA THR A 122 -13.78 6.62 8.32
C THR A 122 -14.98 6.18 7.50
N LYS A 123 -14.81 5.24 6.56
CA LYS A 123 -15.92 4.65 5.80
C LYS A 123 -16.97 4.01 6.73
N LYS A 124 -16.54 3.24 7.73
CA LYS A 124 -17.46 2.61 8.69
C LYS A 124 -18.21 3.64 9.55
N VAL A 125 -17.52 4.70 9.97
CA VAL A 125 -18.15 5.81 10.70
C VAL A 125 -19.21 6.48 9.83
N LEU A 126 -18.87 6.78 8.57
CA LEU A 126 -19.80 7.41 7.63
C LEU A 126 -21.03 6.52 7.34
N GLU A 127 -20.84 5.20 7.20
CA GLU A 127 -21.95 4.24 7.03
C GLU A 127 -22.87 4.23 8.25
N HIS A 128 -22.31 4.27 9.46
CA HIS A 128 -23.08 4.36 10.70
C HIS A 128 -23.86 5.68 10.80
N GLU A 129 -23.22 6.82 10.54
CA GLU A 129 -23.86 8.14 10.53
C GLU A 129 -24.99 8.20 9.49
N HIS A 130 -24.76 7.66 8.28
CA HIS A 130 -25.78 7.61 7.24
C HIS A 130 -26.99 6.77 7.68
N SER A 131 -26.78 5.64 8.36
CA SER A 131 -27.88 4.84 8.92
C SER A 131 -28.66 5.62 9.98
N ALA A 132 -27.96 6.30 10.91
CA ALA A 132 -28.61 7.11 11.94
C ALA A 132 -29.46 8.24 11.32
N VAL A 133 -28.95 8.91 10.29
CA VAL A 133 -29.70 9.96 9.56
C VAL A 133 -30.95 9.38 8.88
N LEU A 134 -30.88 8.18 8.32
CA LEU A 134 -32.05 7.53 7.73
C LEU A 134 -33.12 7.21 8.79
N ASP A 135 -32.71 6.72 9.96
CA ASP A 135 -33.61 6.42 11.07
C ASP A 135 -34.29 7.70 11.60
N GLU A 136 -33.52 8.76 11.82
CA GLU A 136 -34.05 10.08 12.21
C GLU A 136 -35.02 10.63 11.16
N ARG A 137 -34.68 10.51 9.88
CA ARG A 137 -35.56 10.93 8.78
C ARG A 137 -36.87 10.15 8.77
N GLY A 138 -36.83 8.85 9.08
CA GLY A 138 -38.02 8.01 9.28
C GLY A 138 -38.91 8.55 10.40
N GLN A 139 -38.33 8.82 11.57
CA GLN A 139 -39.05 9.38 12.72
C GLN A 139 -39.68 10.75 12.41
N VAL A 140 -38.98 11.62 11.68
CA VAL A 140 -39.52 12.92 11.25
C VAL A 140 -40.72 12.74 10.32
N CYS A 141 -40.68 11.77 9.40
CA CYS A 141 -41.83 11.46 8.54
C CYS A 141 -43.05 10.98 9.36
N GLU A 142 -42.84 10.11 10.35
CA GLU A 142 -43.92 9.67 11.24
C GLU A 142 -44.52 10.82 12.05
N LEU A 143 -43.68 11.70 12.61
CA LEU A 143 -44.13 12.88 13.33
C LEU A 143 -44.92 13.82 12.43
N LYS A 144 -44.46 14.05 11.19
CA LYS A 144 -45.21 14.84 10.20
C LYS A 144 -46.59 14.25 9.92
N ALA A 145 -46.69 12.93 9.77
CA ALA A 145 -47.98 12.28 9.56
C ALA A 145 -48.92 12.44 10.77
N LYS A 146 -48.39 12.32 11.99
CA LYS A 146 -49.16 12.54 13.24
C LYS A 146 -49.64 13.98 13.35
N VAL A 147 -48.80 14.96 13.03
CA VAL A 147 -49.17 16.39 13.03
C VAL A 147 -50.32 16.64 12.04
N ALA A 148 -50.22 16.13 10.81
CA ALA A 148 -51.29 16.28 9.81
C ALA A 148 -52.63 15.68 10.28
N CYS A 149 -52.60 14.52 10.94
CA CYS A 149 -53.80 13.89 11.52
C CYS A 149 -54.40 14.71 12.67
N LEU A 150 -53.57 15.25 13.56
CA LEU A 150 -54.03 16.11 14.65
C LEU A 150 -54.59 17.43 14.13
N GLU A 151 -54.02 17.99 13.06
CA GLU A 151 -54.52 19.19 12.40
C GLU A 151 -55.91 18.97 11.78
N SER A 152 -56.15 17.83 11.13
CA SER A 152 -57.47 17.49 10.60
C SER A 152 -58.50 17.30 11.71
N PHE A 153 -58.15 16.56 12.78
CA PHE A 153 -59.03 16.37 13.93
C PHE A 153 -59.36 17.70 14.64
N ARG A 154 -58.36 18.59 14.78
CA ARG A 154 -58.58 19.94 15.32
C ARG A 154 -59.53 20.74 14.41
N HIS A 155 -59.38 20.63 13.09
CA HIS A 155 -60.26 21.31 12.14
C HIS A 155 -61.70 20.83 12.25
N GLU A 156 -61.93 19.52 12.29
CA GLU A 156 -63.24 18.91 12.50
C GLU A 156 -63.90 19.39 13.80
N ASN A 157 -63.16 19.36 14.92
CA ASN A 157 -63.67 19.86 16.20
C ASN A 157 -64.00 21.36 16.18
N ASN A 158 -63.20 22.16 15.47
CA ASN A 158 -63.52 23.59 15.32
C ASN A 158 -64.82 23.80 14.55
N MET A 159 -65.08 22.99 13.53
CA MET A 159 -66.34 23.03 12.77
C MET A 159 -67.53 22.64 13.65
N THR A 160 -67.43 21.54 14.40
CA THR A 160 -68.52 21.12 15.31
C THR A 160 -68.79 22.15 16.40
N ILE A 161 -67.76 22.78 16.97
CA ILE A 161 -67.93 23.89 17.93
C ILE A 161 -68.65 25.06 17.26
N MET A 162 -68.32 25.40 16.02
CA MET A 162 -68.97 26.49 15.28
C MET A 162 -70.45 26.19 15.04
N GLU A 163 -70.78 24.97 14.63
CA GLU A 163 -72.17 24.51 14.47
C GLU A 163 -72.96 24.54 15.79
N LEU A 164 -72.37 24.06 16.88
CA LEU A 164 -73.00 24.09 18.20
C LEU A 164 -73.22 25.53 18.69
N LYS A 165 -72.26 26.43 18.44
CA LYS A 165 -72.42 27.85 18.75
C LYS A 165 -73.58 28.46 17.95
N ALA A 166 -73.67 28.18 16.66
CA ALA A 166 -74.77 28.67 15.82
C ALA A 166 -76.15 28.23 16.35
N LYS A 167 -76.31 26.92 16.63
CA LYS A 167 -77.55 26.37 17.22
C LYS A 167 -77.90 27.00 18.58
N LEU A 168 -76.90 27.28 19.41
CA LEU A 168 -77.11 27.95 20.69
C LEU A 168 -77.64 29.39 20.48
N TYR A 169 -77.06 30.14 19.53
CA TYR A 169 -77.54 31.48 19.20
C TYR A 169 -78.99 31.46 18.72
N ASP A 170 -79.36 30.53 17.84
CA ASP A 170 -80.73 30.39 17.34
C ASP A 170 -81.71 30.17 18.51
N LEU A 171 -81.40 29.25 19.44
CA LEU A 171 -82.23 28.97 20.62
C LEU A 171 -82.33 30.14 21.60
N MET A 172 -81.30 30.96 21.72
CA MET A 172 -81.33 32.14 22.60
C MET A 172 -82.24 33.23 22.02
N VAL A 173 -82.19 33.45 20.70
CA VAL A 173 -83.04 34.43 20.02
C VAL A 173 -84.52 33.99 20.07
N GLU A 174 -84.81 32.71 19.87
CA GLU A 174 -86.18 32.17 19.98
C GLU A 174 -86.80 32.30 21.37
N LYS A 175 -86.00 32.42 22.44
CA LYS A 175 -86.49 32.59 23.82
C LYS A 175 -86.68 34.03 24.25
N GLU A 176 -86.12 35.01 23.54
CA GLU A 176 -86.19 36.44 23.86
C GLU A 176 -87.30 37.19 23.09
N GLY A 177 -87.94 36.56 22.09
CA GLY A 177 -89.09 37.10 21.35
C GLY A 177 -90.43 36.57 21.84
#